data_AF-S0F3P7-F1
#
_entry.id   AF-S0F3P7-F1
#
_cell.length_a   1.000
_cell.length_b   1.000
_cell.length_c   1.000
_cell.angle_alpha   90.00
_cell.angle_beta   90.00
_cell.angle_gamma   90.00
#
_symmetry.space_group_name_H-M   'P 1'
#
loop_
_entity.id
_entity.type
_entity.pdbx_description
1 polymer ?
#
loop_
_entity_poly.entity_id
_entity_poly.type
_entity_poly.pdbx_seq_one_letter_code
_entity_poly.pdbx_strand_id
1 'polypeptide(L)'
;ARKLGVDIDNLLCSQPDTGEQALEICDALARSGAVDVIVVDSVAALTPKAEIEGEIGDSHMGLAARMMSQAMRKLAGNLKQSNTLLIFINQIRMKIGVMFGYPETTTGGNAPKLYASVRLDIRRIGAVKEGENVVGSETRVKVVKNKIAAPFKQAEFQILYGEGINFYG
;
A
#
# COMPACT_ATOMS: atom_id res chain seq x y z
N ALA A 1 7.21 14.93 -3.91
CA ALA A 1 8.38 14.08 -3.58
C ALA A 1 9.58 14.90 -3.11
N ARG A 2 10.22 15.72 -3.97
CA ARG A 2 11.39 16.54 -3.60
C ARG A 2 11.21 17.37 -2.33
N LYS A 3 10.07 18.06 -2.19
CA LYS A 3 9.73 18.84 -0.98
C LYS A 3 9.61 18.01 0.31
N LEU A 4 9.38 16.71 0.19
CA LEU A 4 9.29 15.76 1.31
C LEU A 4 10.65 15.09 1.61
N GLY A 5 11.74 15.60 1.03
CA GLY A 5 13.09 15.07 1.25
C GLY A 5 13.46 13.83 0.41
N VAL A 6 12.66 13.47 -0.59
CA VAL A 6 12.97 12.35 -1.48
C VAL A 6 14.05 12.76 -2.47
N ASP A 7 15.13 11.99 -2.53
CA ASP A 7 16.13 12.05 -3.60
C ASP A 7 15.55 11.44 -4.88
N ILE A 8 14.96 12.32 -5.69
CA ILE A 8 14.32 12.01 -6.96
C ILE A 8 15.29 11.53 -8.04
N ASP A 9 16.57 11.88 -7.95
CA ASP A 9 17.55 11.55 -8.99
C ASP A 9 18.02 10.10 -8.85
N ASN A 10 17.99 9.56 -7.62
CA ASN A 10 18.29 8.16 -7.31
C ASN A 10 17.05 7.28 -7.10
N LEU A 11 15.83 7.84 -7.23
CA LEU A 11 14.59 7.07 -7.08
C LEU A 11 14.25 6.33 -8.37
N LEU A 12 14.36 5.00 -8.35
CA LEU A 12 13.81 4.16 -9.42
C LEU A 12 12.27 4.27 -9.43
N CYS A 13 11.71 4.66 -10.57
CA CYS A 13 10.28 4.78 -10.78
C CYS A 13 9.86 3.94 -11.99
N SER A 14 8.74 3.23 -11.86
CA SER A 14 8.14 2.44 -12.93
C SER A 14 6.65 2.67 -12.98
N GLN A 15 6.11 2.82 -14.18
CA GLN A 15 4.67 2.87 -14.47
C GLN A 15 4.31 1.64 -15.30
N PRO A 16 3.95 0.52 -14.66
CA PRO A 16 3.61 -0.71 -15.36
C PRO A 16 2.23 -0.62 -16.02
N ASP A 17 2.09 -1.29 -17.15
CA ASP A 17 0.86 -1.41 -17.94
C ASP A 17 -0.15 -2.37 -17.28
N THR A 18 0.33 -3.45 -16.63
CA THR A 18 -0.54 -4.45 -15.99
C THR A 18 -0.10 -4.80 -14.58
N GLY A 19 -1.02 -5.35 -13.78
CA GLY A 19 -0.75 -5.83 -12.44
C GLY A 19 0.30 -6.94 -12.39
N GLU A 20 0.29 -7.85 -13.37
CA GLU A 20 1.30 -8.90 -13.48
C GLU A 20 2.68 -8.32 -13.75
N GLN A 21 2.79 -7.38 -14.69
CA GLN A 21 4.06 -6.71 -15.00
C GLN A 21 4.60 -5.98 -13.77
N ALA A 22 3.75 -5.26 -13.05
CA ALA A 22 4.12 -4.57 -11.80
C ALA A 22 4.74 -5.54 -10.77
N LEU A 23 4.11 -6.71 -10.59
CA LEU A 23 4.53 -7.70 -9.60
C LEU A 23 5.77 -8.48 -10.04
N GLU A 24 5.96 -8.71 -11.34
CA GLU A 24 7.20 -9.27 -11.89
C GLU A 24 8.38 -8.30 -11.77
N ILE A 25 8.16 -6.99 -11.93
CA ILE A 25 9.18 -5.96 -11.66
C ILE A 25 9.58 -6.00 -10.18
N CYS A 26 8.60 -6.05 -9.26
CA CYS A 26 8.89 -6.19 -7.83
C CYS A 26 9.72 -7.44 -7.53
N ASP A 27 9.40 -8.56 -8.18
CA ASP A 27 10.07 -9.83 -7.99
C ASP A 27 11.50 -9.83 -8.58
N ALA A 28 11.71 -9.16 -9.72
CA ALA A 28 13.03 -8.96 -10.31
C ALA A 28 13.93 -8.08 -9.43
N LEU A 29 13.39 -6.96 -8.91
CA LEU A 29 14.11 -6.08 -7.99
C LEU A 29 14.42 -6.78 -6.65
N ALA A 30 13.47 -7.55 -6.13
CA ALA A 30 13.69 -8.34 -4.91
C ALA A 30 14.74 -9.44 -5.10
N ARG A 31 14.88 -10.01 -6.30
CA ARG A 31 15.93 -11.01 -6.60
C ARG A 31 17.29 -10.40 -6.84
N SER A 32 17.37 -9.17 -7.36
CA SER A 32 18.66 -8.54 -7.63
C SER A 32 19.45 -8.23 -6.36
N GLY A 33 18.75 -8.04 -5.23
CA GLY A 33 19.36 -7.65 -3.96
C GLY A 33 19.93 -6.23 -3.97
N ALA A 34 19.67 -5.45 -5.02
CA ALA A 34 20.19 -4.09 -5.19
C ALA A 34 19.24 -3.01 -4.68
N VAL A 35 18.03 -3.38 -4.22
CA VAL A 35 17.00 -2.44 -3.76
C VAL A 35 16.60 -2.80 -2.33
N ASP A 36 16.71 -1.82 -1.43
CA ASP A 36 16.35 -2.00 -0.01
C ASP A 36 14.85 -1.85 0.23
N VAL A 37 14.18 -0.95 -0.48
CA VAL A 37 12.75 -0.65 -0.28
C VAL A 37 12.03 -0.49 -1.61
N ILE A 38 10.90 -1.18 -1.75
CA ILE A 38 9.98 -1.08 -2.90
C ILE A 38 8.62 -0.64 -2.39
N VAL A 39 8.01 0.35 -3.03
CA VAL A 39 6.64 0.81 -2.73
C VAL A 39 5.76 0.60 -3.95
N VAL A 40 4.62 -0.05 -3.77
CA VAL A 40 3.60 -0.27 -4.80
C VAL A 40 2.38 0.59 -4.49
N ASP A 41 2.15 1.61 -5.31
CA ASP A 41 1.01 2.53 -5.24
C ASP A 41 0.12 2.38 -6.48
N SER A 42 -1.02 1.68 -6.42
CA SER A 42 -1.60 0.95 -5.28
C SER A 42 -2.09 -0.44 -5.69
N VAL A 43 -2.37 -1.31 -4.72
CA VAL A 43 -2.97 -2.64 -5.00
C VAL A 43 -4.29 -2.54 -5.76
N ALA A 44 -5.06 -1.48 -5.54
CA ALA A 44 -6.32 -1.25 -6.25
C ALA A 44 -6.14 -0.94 -7.75
N ALA A 45 -4.94 -0.52 -8.17
CA ALA A 45 -4.58 -0.25 -9.55
C ALA A 45 -3.81 -1.39 -10.23
N LEU A 46 -3.58 -2.51 -9.52
CA LEU A 46 -2.98 -3.72 -10.10
C LEU A 46 -4.02 -4.48 -10.92
N THR A 47 -4.38 -3.93 -12.07
CA THR A 47 -5.38 -4.48 -12.99
C THR A 47 -4.78 -5.65 -13.76
N PRO A 48 -5.35 -6.86 -13.69
CA PRO A 48 -4.88 -8.00 -14.46
C PRO A 48 -4.93 -7.74 -15.95
N LYS A 49 -3.96 -8.26 -16.71
CA LYS A 49 -3.90 -8.09 -18.17
C LYS A 49 -5.22 -8.43 -18.87
N ALA A 50 -5.85 -9.53 -18.47
CA ALA A 50 -7.12 -9.99 -19.06
C ALA A 50 -8.28 -8.99 -18.83
N GLU A 51 -8.24 -8.20 -17.76
CA GLU A 51 -9.24 -7.17 -17.47
C GLU A 51 -8.97 -5.88 -18.26
N ILE A 52 -7.71 -5.60 -18.60
CA ILE A 52 -7.32 -4.47 -19.45
C ILE A 52 -7.67 -4.74 -20.92
N GLU A 53 -7.47 -5.98 -21.38
CA GLU A 53 -7.79 -6.40 -22.75
C GLU A 53 -9.28 -6.69 -22.98
N GLY A 54 -10.04 -6.88 -21.90
CA GLY A 54 -11.48 -7.10 -21.94
C GLY A 54 -12.30 -5.82 -22.12
N GLU A 55 -13.62 -5.97 -22.27
CA GLU A 55 -14.54 -4.84 -22.35
C GLU A 55 -15.03 -4.40 -20.96
N ILE A 56 -15.38 -3.12 -20.82
CA ILE A 56 -15.98 -2.61 -19.59
C ILE A 56 -17.33 -3.31 -19.38
N GLY A 57 -17.42 -4.13 -18.33
CA GLY A 57 -18.59 -4.93 -18.01
C GLY A 57 -18.32 -6.43 -18.02
N ASP A 58 -17.17 -6.86 -18.54
CA ASP A 58 -16.77 -8.25 -18.52
C ASP A 58 -16.53 -8.76 -17.09
N SER A 59 -16.97 -10.00 -16.85
CA SER A 59 -16.89 -10.62 -15.53
C SER A 59 -15.57 -11.35 -15.34
N HIS A 60 -14.64 -10.73 -14.60
CA HIS A 60 -13.37 -11.34 -14.20
C HIS A 60 -13.36 -11.69 -12.70
N MET A 61 -14.29 -12.54 -12.28
CA MET A 61 -14.49 -12.86 -10.85
C MET A 61 -13.20 -13.34 -10.16
N GLY A 62 -12.71 -12.54 -9.21
CA GLY A 62 -11.59 -12.90 -8.34
C GLY A 62 -10.22 -12.94 -9.01
N LEU A 63 -10.08 -12.43 -10.24
CA LEU A 63 -8.82 -12.48 -11.00
C LEU A 63 -7.67 -11.78 -10.26
N ALA A 64 -7.88 -10.54 -9.83
CA ALA A 64 -6.90 -9.79 -9.05
C ALA A 64 -6.52 -10.49 -7.72
N ALA A 65 -7.48 -11.12 -7.04
CA ALA A 65 -7.22 -11.84 -5.79
C ALA A 65 -6.34 -13.09 -6.00
N ARG A 66 -6.53 -13.80 -7.12
CA ARG A 66 -5.70 -14.95 -7.51
C ARG A 66 -4.29 -14.52 -7.89
N MET A 67 -4.15 -13.46 -8.69
CA MET A 67 -2.87 -12.85 -9.04
C MET A 67 -2.08 -12.45 -7.79
N MET A 68 -2.71 -11.71 -6.87
CA MET A 68 -2.06 -11.32 -5.59
C MET A 68 -1.65 -12.53 -4.76
N SER A 69 -2.47 -13.58 -4.71
CA SER A 69 -2.13 -14.80 -3.95
C SER A 69 -0.91 -15.52 -4.52
N GLN A 70 -0.75 -15.56 -5.84
CA GLN A 70 0.42 -16.10 -6.50
C GLN A 70 1.66 -15.23 -6.28
N ALA A 71 1.52 -13.92 -6.46
CA ALA A 71 2.62 -12.98 -6.29
C ALA A 71 3.16 -12.97 -4.86
N MET A 72 2.29 -12.96 -3.84
CA MET A 72 2.72 -13.02 -2.44
C MET A 72 3.53 -14.29 -2.13
N ARG A 73 3.17 -15.42 -2.74
CA ARG A 73 3.91 -16.68 -2.57
C ARG A 73 5.33 -16.59 -3.15
N LYS A 74 5.50 -15.97 -4.32
CA LYS A 74 6.81 -15.76 -4.96
C LYS A 74 7.66 -14.74 -4.18
N LEU A 75 7.06 -13.58 -3.90
CA LEU A 75 7.76 -12.43 -3.30
C LEU A 75 8.25 -12.72 -1.88
N ALA A 76 7.47 -13.43 -1.05
CA ALA A 76 7.82 -13.61 0.36
C ALA A 76 9.19 -14.27 0.58
N GLY A 77 9.54 -15.26 -0.25
CA GLY A 77 10.85 -15.92 -0.19
C GLY A 77 11.97 -14.99 -0.65
N ASN A 78 11.79 -14.37 -1.82
CA ASN A 78 12.79 -13.50 -2.44
C ASN A 78 13.11 -12.29 -1.55
N LEU A 79 12.07 -11.60 -1.06
CA LEU A 79 12.22 -10.44 -0.16
C LEU A 79 12.99 -10.78 1.12
N LYS A 80 12.79 -11.99 1.67
CA LYS A 80 13.50 -12.41 2.88
C LYS A 80 14.99 -12.66 2.61
N GLN A 81 15.33 -13.22 1.46
CA GLN A 81 16.71 -13.53 1.07
C GLN A 81 17.50 -12.26 0.74
N SER A 82 16.87 -11.29 0.06
CA SER A 82 17.49 -10.00 -0.29
C SER A 82 17.42 -8.96 0.82
N ASN A 83 16.67 -9.22 1.90
CA ASN A 83 16.39 -8.26 2.95
C ASN A 83 15.69 -6.98 2.44
N THR A 84 14.93 -7.09 1.35
CA THR A 84 14.16 -5.98 0.76
C THR A 84 12.81 -5.80 1.47
N LEU A 85 12.47 -4.57 1.84
CA LEU A 85 11.16 -4.18 2.36
C LEU A 85 10.20 -3.87 1.20
N LEU A 86 9.07 -4.57 1.14
CA LEU A 86 7.99 -4.27 0.19
C LEU A 86 6.78 -3.66 0.90
N ILE A 87 6.40 -2.45 0.49
CA ILE A 87 5.25 -1.71 1.01
C ILE A 87 4.15 -1.65 -0.05
N PHE A 88 2.96 -2.13 0.30
CA PHE A 88 1.77 -1.98 -0.52
C PHE A 88 0.88 -0.87 0.04
N ILE A 89 0.58 0.13 -0.80
CA ILE A 89 -0.51 1.07 -0.55
C ILE A 89 -1.80 0.43 -1.04
N ASN A 90 -2.86 0.53 -0.24
CA ASN A 90 -4.14 -0.08 -0.56
C ASN A 90 -5.29 0.85 -0.15
N GLN A 91 -6.40 0.73 -0.86
CA GLN A 91 -7.58 1.54 -0.66
C GLN A 91 -8.64 0.76 0.11
N ILE A 92 -9.42 1.48 0.91
CA ILE A 92 -10.61 0.94 1.55
C ILE A 92 -11.75 0.86 0.52
N ARG A 93 -12.54 -0.20 0.62
CA ARG A 93 -13.81 -0.43 -0.09
C ARG A 93 -14.86 -0.90 0.93
N MET A 94 -16.13 -0.70 0.63
CA MET A 94 -17.23 -1.23 1.44
C MET A 94 -17.73 -2.54 0.85
N LYS A 95 -17.94 -3.56 1.69
CA LYS A 95 -18.63 -4.78 1.29
C LYS A 95 -20.14 -4.53 1.26
N ILE A 96 -20.75 -4.77 0.11
CA ILE A 96 -22.21 -4.72 -0.04
C ILE A 96 -22.82 -5.97 0.63
N GLY A 97 -23.92 -5.80 1.34
CA GLY A 97 -24.70 -6.91 1.91
C GLY A 97 -24.22 -7.46 3.26
N VAL A 98 -23.30 -6.78 3.95
CA VAL A 98 -22.87 -7.15 5.31
C VAL A 98 -23.86 -6.57 6.33
N MET A 99 -24.63 -7.43 7.01
CA MET A 99 -25.59 -7.00 8.04
C MET A 99 -24.99 -6.90 9.45
N PHE A 100 -23.83 -7.54 9.70
CA PHE A 100 -23.12 -7.52 10.99
C PHE A 100 -21.61 -7.46 10.80
N GLY A 101 -20.92 -6.70 11.66
CA GLY A 101 -19.46 -6.55 11.65
C GLY A 101 -18.97 -5.31 10.89
N TYR A 102 -17.65 -5.21 10.71
CA TYR A 102 -17.02 -4.04 10.08
C TYR A 102 -17.11 -4.14 8.55
N PRO A 103 -17.78 -3.20 7.86
CA PRO A 103 -18.04 -3.31 6.42
C PRO A 103 -16.83 -2.99 5.55
N GLU A 104 -15.77 -2.43 6.13
CA GLU A 104 -14.57 -2.07 5.39
C GLU A 104 -13.75 -3.30 4.97
N THR A 105 -13.31 -3.29 3.72
CA THR A 105 -12.38 -4.26 3.14
C THR A 105 -11.32 -3.54 2.31
N THR A 106 -10.28 -4.25 1.91
CA THR A 106 -9.24 -3.77 1.01
C THR A 106 -9.26 -4.58 -0.28
N THR A 107 -8.73 -4.01 -1.38
CA THR A 107 -8.63 -4.70 -2.67
C THR A 107 -7.51 -5.77 -2.64
N GLY A 108 -7.45 -6.62 -3.67
CA GLY A 108 -6.42 -7.66 -3.81
C GLY A 108 -6.66 -8.94 -3.00
N GLY A 109 -7.88 -9.16 -2.51
CA GLY A 109 -8.26 -10.36 -1.77
C GLY A 109 -7.64 -10.46 -0.37
N ASN A 110 -7.49 -11.70 0.13
CA ASN A 110 -7.03 -11.96 1.50
C ASN A 110 -5.52 -12.17 1.61
N ALA A 111 -4.82 -12.52 0.52
CA ALA A 111 -3.40 -12.86 0.56
C ALA A 111 -2.53 -11.73 1.15
N PRO A 112 -2.64 -10.46 0.72
CA PRO A 112 -1.84 -9.38 1.30
C PRO A 112 -2.03 -9.27 2.82
N LYS A 113 -3.25 -9.50 3.33
CA LYS A 113 -3.56 -9.45 4.76
C LYS A 113 -2.83 -10.53 5.54
N LEU A 114 -2.63 -11.73 4.97
CA LEU A 114 -1.97 -12.86 5.62
C LEU A 114 -0.45 -12.73 5.58
N TYR A 115 0.09 -12.36 4.43
CA TYR A 115 1.55 -12.26 4.21
C TYR A 115 2.16 -11.06 4.93
N ALA A 116 1.49 -9.90 4.96
CA ALA A 116 2.00 -8.69 5.60
C ALA A 116 2.45 -8.94 7.05
N SER A 117 3.67 -8.50 7.38
CA SER A 117 4.21 -8.52 8.74
C SER A 117 3.64 -7.40 9.60
N VAL A 118 3.42 -6.24 9.01
CA VAL A 118 2.78 -5.07 9.64
C VAL A 118 1.65 -4.59 8.74
N ARG A 119 0.55 -4.16 9.34
CA ARG A 119 -0.53 -3.44 8.63
C ARG A 119 -0.86 -2.16 9.39
N LEU A 120 -0.95 -1.07 8.65
CA LEU A 120 -1.23 0.26 9.15
C LEU A 120 -2.57 0.73 8.58
N ASP A 121 -3.46 1.20 9.46
CA ASP A 121 -4.68 1.94 9.10
C ASP A 121 -4.42 3.42 9.36
N ILE A 122 -4.32 4.21 8.30
CA ILE A 122 -4.05 5.65 8.35
C ILE A 122 -5.35 6.42 8.09
N ARG A 123 -5.67 7.37 8.98
CA ARG A 123 -6.85 8.22 8.85
C ARG A 123 -6.53 9.66 9.19
N ARG A 124 -7.07 10.58 8.38
CA ARG A 124 -7.16 12.00 8.74
C ARG A 124 -8.25 12.15 9.80
N ILE A 125 -7.88 12.68 10.97
CA ILE A 125 -8.79 12.90 12.10
C ILE A 125 -9.14 14.38 12.30
N GLY A 126 -8.43 15.29 11.65
CA GLY A 126 -8.67 16.72 11.76
C GLY A 126 -7.85 17.55 10.75
N ALA A 127 -7.90 18.87 10.94
CA ALA A 127 -7.17 19.84 10.13
C ALA A 127 -6.20 20.62 11.03
N VAL A 128 -4.98 20.85 10.55
CA VAL A 128 -4.03 21.78 11.17
C VAL A 128 -4.29 23.16 10.56
N LYS A 129 -4.47 24.18 11.40
CA LYS A 129 -4.85 25.54 10.97
C LYS A 129 -3.87 26.60 11.49
N GLU A 130 -3.59 27.57 10.64
CA GLU A 130 -2.94 28.83 10.99
C GLU A 130 -3.90 29.98 10.66
N GLY A 131 -4.54 30.53 11.69
CA GLY A 131 -5.67 31.45 11.50
C GLY A 131 -6.81 30.79 10.71
N GLU A 132 -7.14 31.34 9.55
CA GLU A 132 -8.17 30.79 8.65
C GLU A 132 -7.63 29.72 7.69
N ASN A 133 -6.30 29.64 7.51
CA ASN A 133 -5.68 28.76 6.53
C ASN A 133 -5.54 27.34 7.07
N VAL A 134 -6.00 26.35 6.30
CA VAL A 134 -5.73 24.94 6.59
C VAL A 134 -4.37 24.58 5.99
N VAL A 135 -3.37 24.44 6.85
CA VAL A 135 -1.97 24.20 6.47
C VAL A 135 -1.57 22.72 6.51
N GLY A 136 -2.42 21.85 7.08
CA GLY A 136 -2.12 20.44 7.18
C GLY A 136 -3.26 19.56 7.66
N SER A 137 -2.92 18.30 7.95
CA SER A 137 -3.84 17.27 8.38
C SER A 137 -3.38 16.63 9.68
N GLU A 138 -4.25 16.66 10.69
CA GLU A 138 -4.08 15.86 11.90
C GLU A 138 -4.36 14.40 11.53
N THR A 139 -3.39 13.52 11.77
CA THR A 139 -3.36 12.17 11.21
C THR A 139 -3.16 11.13 12.31
N ARG A 140 -3.97 10.08 12.29
CA ARG A 140 -3.85 8.91 13.18
C ARG A 140 -3.46 7.69 12.37
N VAL A 141 -2.46 6.96 12.83
CA VAL A 141 -2.07 5.65 12.28
C VAL A 141 -2.24 4.57 13.34
N LYS A 142 -3.06 3.56 13.07
CA LYS A 142 -3.26 2.39 13.93
C LYS A 142 -2.55 1.17 13.37
N VAL A 143 -1.80 0.46 14.21
CA VAL A 143 -1.15 -0.79 13.85
C VAL A 143 -2.16 -1.94 13.97
N VAL A 144 -2.89 -2.24 12.89
CA VAL A 144 -3.96 -3.26 12.90
C VAL A 144 -3.45 -4.70 12.79
N LYS A 145 -2.18 -4.89 12.42
CA LYS A 145 -1.48 -6.18 12.46
C LYS A 145 0.00 -5.94 12.73
N ASN A 146 0.61 -6.76 13.59
CA ASN A 146 2.03 -6.72 13.88
C ASN A 146 2.54 -8.13 14.18
N LYS A 147 3.58 -8.59 13.48
CA LYS A 147 4.27 -9.87 13.72
C LYS A 147 5.59 -9.72 14.48
N ILE A 148 6.05 -8.49 14.71
CA ILE A 148 7.38 -8.21 15.29
C ILE A 148 7.31 -7.52 16.67
N ALA A 149 6.15 -6.98 17.04
CA ALA A 149 5.88 -6.41 18.36
C ALA A 149 4.37 -6.46 18.67
N ALA A 150 3.97 -5.92 19.82
CA ALA A 150 2.56 -5.83 20.20
C ALA A 150 1.72 -5.04 19.16
N PRO A 151 0.61 -5.60 18.65
CA PRO A 151 -0.29 -4.91 17.75
C PRO A 151 -1.20 -3.91 18.49
N PHE A 152 -2.03 -3.19 17.72
CA PHE A 152 -3.11 -2.29 18.17
C PHE A 152 -2.68 -1.00 18.87
N LYS A 153 -1.38 -0.71 18.93
CA LYS A 153 -0.88 0.63 19.24
C LYS A 153 -1.29 1.62 18.14
N GLN A 154 -1.35 2.89 18.51
CA GLN A 154 -1.62 4.00 17.59
C GLN A 154 -0.59 5.12 17.76
N ALA A 155 -0.38 5.88 16.70
CA ALA A 155 0.40 7.11 16.69
C ALA A 155 -0.46 8.23 16.09
N GLU A 156 -0.35 9.43 16.66
CA GLU A 156 -0.99 10.64 16.18
C GLU A 156 0.10 11.67 15.90
N PHE A 157 -0.01 12.34 14.75
CA PHE A 157 0.96 13.32 14.28
C PHE A 157 0.34 14.19 13.19
N GLN A 158 1.02 15.30 12.90
CA GLN A 158 0.61 16.24 11.87
C GLN A 158 1.33 15.95 10.55
N ILE A 159 0.60 16.08 9.45
CA ILE A 159 1.15 16.15 8.10
C ILE A 159 0.92 17.57 7.57
N LEU A 160 2.00 18.34 7.43
CA LEU A 160 1.99 19.69 6.89
C LEU A 160 2.12 19.65 5.36
N TYR A 161 1.30 20.44 4.68
CA TYR A 161 1.25 20.43 3.22
C TYR A 161 2.52 21.05 2.62
N GLY A 162 3.26 20.25 1.85
CA GLY A 162 4.51 20.68 1.24
C GLY A 162 5.75 20.45 2.10
N GLU A 163 5.60 19.97 3.34
CA GLU A 163 6.74 19.65 4.24
C GLU A 163 6.74 18.17 4.63
N GLY A 164 5.58 17.56 4.81
CA GLY A 164 5.44 16.15 5.20
C GLY A 164 5.10 15.98 6.68
N ILE A 165 5.62 14.93 7.31
CA ILE A 165 5.36 14.66 8.73
C ILE A 165 6.09 15.71 9.58
N ASN A 166 5.36 16.41 10.45
CA ASN A 166 5.98 17.29 11.43
C ASN A 166 6.69 16.45 12.50
N PHE A 167 8.02 16.40 12.43
CA PHE A 167 8.84 15.56 13.32
C PHE A 167 9.01 16.16 14.72
N TYR A 168 8.97 17.49 14.85
CA TYR A 168 9.26 18.18 16.10
C TYR A 168 8.05 18.41 17.00
N GLY A 169 6.84 18.16 16.49
CA GLY A 169 5.57 18.41 17.18
C GLY A 169 4.83 19.61 16.62
#